data_AF-A0A842YD80-F1
#
_entry.id   AF-A0A842YD80-F1
#
_cell.length_a   1.000
_cell.length_b   1.000
_cell.length_c   1.000
_cell.angle_alpha   90.00
_cell.angle_beta   90.00
_cell.angle_gamma   90.00
#
_symmetry.space_group_name_H-M   'P 1'
#
loop_
_entity.id
_entity.type
_entity.pdbx_description
1 polymer ?
#
loop_
_entity_poly.entity_id
_entity_poly.type
_entity_poly.pdbx_seq_one_letter_code
_entity_poly.pdbx_strand_id
1 'polypeptide(L)'
;YDYIGLAILDVATEHASKGLMGLAELIVEVVRRLPEVKSVTYNDVIEAVNRVSEHGLLPDIRTLRGGVKVVELRPLELRRDQADIINLAASKGHVSVEEVMMELKWSEDHARQVLSSLVDTGMAVADIRFSTGGRYYFPGLRARDNSDPKSFGASY
;
A
#
# COMPACT_ATOMS: atom_id res chain seq x y z
N TYR A 1 20.21 -14.02 -11.34
CA TYR A 1 20.51 -12.86 -10.47
C TYR A 1 19.29 -12.44 -9.61
N ASP A 2 18.39 -13.38 -9.27
CA ASP A 2 17.15 -13.11 -8.51
C ASP A 2 17.32 -13.03 -6.98
N TYR A 3 18.40 -13.62 -6.44
CA TYR A 3 18.54 -13.79 -5.00
C TYR A 3 18.79 -12.47 -4.24
N ILE A 4 19.37 -11.45 -4.88
CA ILE A 4 19.52 -10.11 -4.28
C ILE A 4 18.16 -9.44 -4.18
N GLY A 5 17.32 -9.57 -5.22
CA GLY A 5 15.94 -9.06 -5.21
C GLY A 5 15.10 -9.71 -4.12
N LEU A 6 15.18 -11.04 -3.97
CA LEU A 6 14.52 -11.77 -2.89
C LEU A 6 15.01 -11.30 -1.50
N ALA A 7 16.32 -11.18 -1.30
CA ALA A 7 16.87 -10.66 -0.05
C ALA A 7 16.39 -9.24 0.26
N ILE A 8 16.28 -8.36 -0.75
CA ILE A 8 15.72 -7.00 -0.59
C ILE A 8 14.26 -7.06 -0.11
N LEU A 9 13.44 -7.94 -0.69
CA LEU A 9 12.04 -8.11 -0.29
C LEU A 9 11.90 -8.67 1.12
N ASP A 10 12.78 -9.59 1.52
CA ASP A 10 12.82 -10.11 2.89
C ASP A 10 13.19 -8.99 3.89
N VAL A 11 14.22 -8.20 3.58
CA VAL A 11 14.62 -7.04 4.41
C VAL A 11 13.48 -6.03 4.51
N ALA A 12 12.83 -5.70 3.39
CA ALA A 12 11.73 -4.76 3.36
C ALA A 12 10.51 -5.26 4.16
N THR A 13 10.25 -6.57 4.13
CA THR A 13 9.16 -7.18 4.91
C THR A 13 9.48 -7.21 6.40
N GLU A 14 10.71 -7.53 6.79
CA GLU A 14 11.13 -7.59 8.20
C GLU A 14 11.20 -6.20 8.85
N HIS A 15 11.61 -5.18 8.09
CA HIS A 15 11.78 -3.82 8.56
C HIS A 15 10.64 -2.87 8.14
N ALA A 16 9.53 -3.45 7.71
CA ALA A 16 8.25 -2.82 7.43
C ALA A 16 7.90 -1.62 8.32
N SER A 17 7.94 -1.85 9.62
CA SER A 17 7.52 -0.91 10.66
C SER A 17 8.39 0.35 10.74
N LYS A 18 9.60 0.33 10.16
CA LYS A 18 10.46 1.52 10.09
C LYS A 18 9.97 2.54 9.04
N GLY A 19 9.19 2.11 8.06
CA GLY A 19 8.65 2.94 6.97
C GLY A 19 9.69 3.43 5.94
N LEU A 20 10.85 3.91 6.40
CA LEU A 20 12.00 4.31 5.60
C LEU A 20 13.27 3.65 6.15
N MET A 21 14.18 3.29 5.25
CA MET A 21 15.52 2.83 5.61
C MET A 21 16.57 3.53 4.75
N GLY A 22 17.71 3.87 5.34
CA GLY A 22 18.83 4.41 4.57
C GLY A 22 19.34 3.39 3.57
N LEU A 23 19.70 3.82 2.35
CA LEU A 23 20.20 2.89 1.33
C LEU A 23 21.46 2.13 1.80
N ALA A 24 22.34 2.79 2.55
CA ALA A 24 23.51 2.14 3.15
C ALA A 24 23.13 1.07 4.19
N GLU A 25 22.09 1.30 4.99
CA GLU A 25 21.58 0.33 5.96
C GLU A 25 20.97 -0.88 5.24
N LEU A 26 20.15 -0.64 4.21
CA LEU A 26 19.57 -1.70 3.37
C LEU A 26 20.66 -2.61 2.78
N ILE A 27 21.74 -2.02 2.26
CA ILE A 27 22.85 -2.78 1.67
C ILE A 27 23.51 -3.68 2.70
N VAL A 28 23.78 -3.18 3.91
CA VAL A 28 24.36 -3.98 4.99
C VAL A 28 23.44 -5.15 5.34
N GLU A 29 22.14 -4.92 5.42
CA GLU A 29 21.13 -5.95 5.73
C GLU A 29 20.97 -7.00 4.63
N VAL A 30 21.04 -6.60 3.36
CA VAL A 30 21.00 -7.52 2.20
C VAL A 30 22.26 -8.37 2.15
N VAL A 31 23.44 -7.78 2.32
CA VAL A 31 24.73 -8.51 2.30
C VAL A 31 24.79 -9.53 3.45
N ARG A 32 24.29 -9.19 4.64
CA ARG A 32 24.19 -10.12 5.77
C ARG A 32 23.36 -11.37 5.47
N ARG A 33 22.32 -11.25 4.64
CA ARG A 33 21.45 -12.38 4.26
C ARG A 33 22.03 -13.23 3.13
N LEU A 34 23.11 -12.79 2.50
CA LEU A 34 23.77 -13.48 1.38
C LEU A 34 25.24 -13.83 1.69
N PRO A 35 25.54 -14.55 2.80
CA PRO A 35 26.91 -14.78 3.25
C PRO A 35 27.74 -15.61 2.26
N GLU A 36 27.09 -16.47 1.46
CA GLU A 36 27.73 -17.32 0.47
C GLU A 36 28.10 -16.58 -0.83
N VAL A 37 27.60 -15.35 -1.01
CA VAL A 37 27.82 -14.56 -2.23
C VAL A 37 29.04 -13.68 -2.02
N LYS A 38 30.19 -14.15 -2.51
CA LYS A 38 31.51 -13.55 -2.27
C LYS A 38 31.71 -12.14 -2.86
N SER A 39 30.78 -11.60 -3.65
CA SER A 39 30.98 -10.34 -4.36
C SER A 39 29.69 -9.54 -4.61
N VAL A 40 28.86 -9.33 -3.59
CA VAL A 40 27.75 -8.36 -3.69
C VAL A 40 28.34 -6.95 -3.60
N THR A 41 28.28 -6.19 -4.68
CA THR A 41 28.69 -4.79 -4.71
C THR A 41 27.52 -3.85 -4.39
N TYR A 42 27.86 -2.62 -4.04
CA TYR A 42 26.88 -1.53 -3.88
C TYR A 42 25.98 -1.36 -5.11
N ASN A 43 26.57 -1.44 -6.31
CA ASN A 43 25.84 -1.30 -7.57
C ASN A 43 24.89 -2.47 -7.82
N ASP A 44 25.26 -3.70 -7.43
CA ASP A 44 24.39 -4.86 -7.59
C ASP A 44 23.11 -4.73 -6.77
N VAL A 45 23.22 -4.19 -5.55
CA VAL A 45 22.06 -3.94 -4.68
C VAL A 45 21.20 -2.82 -5.26
N ILE A 46 21.78 -1.73 -5.76
CA ILE A 46 21.01 -0.66 -6.42
C ILE A 46 20.27 -1.18 -7.65
N GLU A 47 20.95 -1.91 -8.52
CA GLU A 47 20.35 -2.47 -9.72
C GLU A 47 19.23 -3.45 -9.36
N ALA A 48 19.40 -4.23 -8.30
CA ALA A 48 18.37 -5.10 -7.78
C ALA A 48 17.17 -4.33 -7.21
N VAL A 49 17.39 -3.25 -6.43
CA VAL A 49 16.30 -2.40 -5.93
C VAL A 49 15.51 -1.81 -7.10
N ASN A 50 16.19 -1.21 -8.08
CA ASN A 50 15.53 -0.63 -9.25
C ASN A 50 14.70 -1.67 -10.00
N ARG A 51 15.24 -2.88 -10.22
CA ARG A 51 14.48 -3.98 -10.84
C ARG A 51 13.26 -4.36 -10.02
N VAL A 52 13.40 -4.54 -8.72
CA VAL A 52 12.25 -4.87 -7.83
C VAL A 52 11.19 -3.76 -7.89
N SER A 53 11.61 -2.51 -8.01
CA SER A 53 10.72 -1.34 -8.17
C SER A 53 10.05 -1.25 -9.53
N GLU A 54 10.75 -1.54 -10.63
CA GLU A 54 10.17 -1.65 -11.98
C GLU A 54 9.06 -2.71 -12.03
N HIS A 55 9.17 -3.76 -11.23
CA HIS A 55 8.15 -4.80 -11.10
C HIS A 55 7.04 -4.46 -10.08
N GLY A 56 7.07 -3.26 -9.48
CA GLY A 56 6.05 -2.78 -8.53
C GLY A 56 6.05 -3.52 -7.19
N LEU A 57 7.14 -4.22 -6.85
CA LEU A 57 7.23 -5.01 -5.62
C LEU A 57 7.72 -4.17 -4.43
N LEU A 58 8.40 -3.05 -4.69
CA LEU A 58 8.96 -2.14 -3.70
C LEU A 58 9.06 -0.71 -4.28
N PRO A 59 8.76 0.37 -3.55
CA PRO A 59 8.94 1.72 -4.07
C PRO A 59 10.40 2.06 -4.41
N ASP A 60 10.59 2.96 -5.37
CA ASP A 60 11.92 3.35 -5.86
C ASP A 60 12.76 4.12 -4.81
N ILE A 61 14.07 4.19 -5.03
CA ILE A 61 15.04 4.90 -4.18
C ILE A 61 14.75 6.40 -4.21
N ARG A 62 14.55 7.00 -3.03
CA ARG A 62 14.29 8.44 -2.89
C ARG A 62 15.52 9.16 -2.35
N THR A 63 15.71 10.41 -2.76
CA THR A 63 16.75 11.29 -2.22
C THR A 63 16.08 12.38 -1.38
N LEU A 64 16.40 12.43 -0.09
CA LEU A 64 15.87 13.43 0.84
C LEU A 64 16.62 14.77 0.73
N ARG A 65 16.06 15.81 1.35
CA ARG A 65 16.75 17.10 1.51
C ARG A 65 18.08 16.87 2.25
N GLY A 66 19.19 17.27 1.64
CA GLY A 66 20.54 17.00 2.14
C GLY A 66 21.27 15.83 1.46
N GLY A 67 20.69 15.20 0.44
CA GLY A 67 21.37 14.22 -0.41
C GLY A 67 21.37 12.78 0.12
N VAL A 68 20.72 12.54 1.25
CA VAL A 68 20.59 11.21 1.84
C VAL A 68 19.67 10.35 0.97
N LYS A 69 20.17 9.20 0.52
CA LYS A 69 19.40 8.19 -0.22
C LYS A 69 18.70 7.25 0.75
N VAL A 70 17.39 7.09 0.57
CA VAL A 70 16.54 6.21 1.37
C VAL A 70 15.71 5.33 0.46
N VAL A 71 15.35 4.18 0.98
CA VAL A 71 14.39 3.26 0.38
C VAL A 71 13.17 3.23 1.27
N GLU A 72 12.00 3.35 0.65
CA GLU A 72 10.75 3.27 1.37
C GLU A 72 10.44 1.79 1.61
N LEU A 73 10.58 1.37 2.87
CA LEU A 73 10.32 0.00 3.30
C LEU A 73 8.83 -0.18 3.58
N ARG A 74 7.97 0.40 2.73
CA ARG A 74 6.56 0.12 2.82
C ARG A 74 6.32 -1.28 2.28
N PRO A 75 5.88 -2.22 3.10
CA PRO A 75 5.64 -3.57 2.65
C PRO A 75 4.33 -3.63 1.86
N LEU A 76 4.03 -4.85 1.42
CA LEU A 76 2.67 -5.38 1.29
C LEU A 76 1.68 -4.94 2.39
N GLU A 77 2.10 -4.37 3.51
CA GLU A 77 1.23 -3.81 4.54
C GLU A 77 0.41 -2.64 4.05
N LEU A 78 0.90 -1.77 3.15
CA LEU A 78 -0.02 -0.81 2.54
C LEU A 78 -1.10 -1.53 1.72
N ARG A 79 -0.78 -2.70 1.11
CA ARG A 79 -1.78 -3.56 0.46
C ARG A 79 -2.70 -4.26 1.49
N ARG A 80 -2.21 -4.58 2.70
CA ARG A 80 -3.03 -5.15 3.80
C ARG A 80 -3.93 -4.10 4.42
N ASP A 81 -3.41 -2.92 4.75
CA ASP A 81 -4.15 -1.76 5.22
C ASP A 81 -5.22 -1.35 4.19
N GLN A 82 -4.86 -1.32 2.91
CA GLN A 82 -5.81 -1.13 1.82
C GLN A 82 -6.85 -2.25 1.79
N ALA A 83 -6.45 -3.51 1.95
CA ALA A 83 -7.36 -4.65 2.02
C ALA A 83 -8.30 -4.59 3.23
N ASP A 84 -7.83 -4.12 4.38
CA ASP A 84 -8.62 -3.94 5.60
C ASP A 84 -9.69 -2.86 5.41
N ILE A 85 -9.33 -1.75 4.77
CA ILE A 85 -10.30 -0.72 4.37
C ILE A 85 -11.29 -1.27 3.34
N ILE A 86 -10.82 -2.03 2.34
CA ILE A 86 -11.69 -2.65 1.32
C ILE A 86 -12.66 -3.65 1.97
N ASN A 87 -12.20 -4.44 2.93
CA ASN A 87 -13.02 -5.39 3.68
C ASN A 87 -14.05 -4.65 4.55
N LEU A 88 -13.65 -3.56 5.20
CA LEU A 88 -14.56 -2.69 5.95
C LEU A 88 -15.63 -2.06 5.05
N ALA A 89 -15.25 -1.71 3.81
CA ALA A 89 -16.16 -1.17 2.80
C ALA A 89 -17.03 -2.24 2.13
N ALA A 90 -16.66 -3.52 2.18
CA ALA A 90 -17.25 -4.58 1.35
C ALA A 90 -18.78 -4.74 1.51
N SER A 91 -19.33 -4.42 2.67
CA SER A 91 -20.77 -4.54 2.94
C SER A 91 -21.61 -3.38 2.37
N LYS A 92 -21.03 -2.18 2.25
CA LYS A 92 -21.75 -0.92 1.95
C LYS A 92 -21.16 -0.11 0.78
N GLY A 93 -20.04 -0.55 0.24
CA GLY A 93 -19.32 0.08 -0.89
C GLY A 93 -18.63 1.40 -0.57
N HIS A 94 -18.57 1.83 0.70
CA HIS A 94 -17.90 3.08 1.10
C HIS A 94 -17.45 3.07 2.57
N VAL A 95 -16.51 3.94 2.94
CA VAL A 95 -16.11 4.20 4.34
C VAL A 95 -15.84 5.68 4.60
N SER A 96 -15.90 6.11 5.87
CA SER A 96 -15.39 7.41 6.33
C SER A 96 -14.07 7.25 7.13
N VAL A 97 -13.38 8.37 7.36
CA VAL A 97 -12.15 8.39 8.17
C VAL A 97 -12.45 7.95 9.61
N GLU A 98 -13.56 8.43 10.17
CA GLU A 98 -14.00 8.12 11.52
C GLU A 98 -14.27 6.62 11.69
N GLU A 99 -14.91 5.98 10.70
CA GLU A 99 -15.15 4.54 10.72
C GLU A 99 -13.85 3.74 10.68
N VAL A 100 -12.89 4.15 9.84
CA VAL A 100 -11.57 3.51 9.78
C VAL A 100 -10.85 3.63 11.14
N MET A 101 -10.86 4.82 11.75
CA MET A 101 -10.27 5.03 13.07
C MET A 101 -10.95 4.20 14.15
N MET A 102 -12.28 4.13 14.15
CA MET A 102 -13.04 3.41 15.17
C MET A 102 -12.91 1.89 15.03
N GLU A 103 -12.99 1.35 13.82
CA GLU A 103 -13.02 -0.09 13.57
C GLU A 103 -11.61 -0.69 13.52
N LEU A 104 -10.65 -0.01 12.87
CA LEU A 104 -9.28 -0.50 12.73
C LEU A 104 -8.34 0.00 13.85
N LYS A 105 -8.83 0.89 14.73
CA LYS A 105 -8.05 1.52 15.81
C LYS A 105 -6.84 2.31 15.32
N TRP A 106 -6.95 2.88 14.13
CA TRP A 106 -5.88 3.68 13.51
C TRP A 106 -5.91 5.14 13.93
N SER A 107 -4.76 5.80 13.81
CA SER A 107 -4.69 7.26 13.91
C SER A 107 -5.33 7.90 12.69
N GLU A 108 -5.77 9.15 12.84
CA GLU A 108 -6.36 9.92 11.75
C GLU A 108 -5.38 10.10 10.58
N ASP A 109 -4.10 10.42 10.87
CA ASP A 109 -3.06 10.55 9.86
C ASP A 109 -2.86 9.28 9.05
N HIS A 110 -2.81 8.11 9.72
CA HIS A 110 -2.65 6.82 9.05
C HIS A 110 -3.88 6.48 8.19
N ALA A 111 -5.09 6.65 8.73
CA ALA A 111 -6.33 6.44 8.00
C ALA A 111 -6.39 7.30 6.72
N ARG A 112 -6.09 8.60 6.83
CA ARG A 112 -6.07 9.52 5.68
C ARG A 112 -4.99 9.14 4.66
N GLN A 113 -3.81 8.74 5.12
CA GLN A 113 -2.71 8.33 4.24
C GLN A 113 -3.11 7.11 3.39
N VAL A 114 -3.70 6.08 4.00
CA VAL A 114 -4.12 4.87 3.28
C VAL A 114 -5.31 5.17 2.35
N LEU A 115 -6.31 5.93 2.81
CA LEU A 115 -7.45 6.34 1.99
C LEU A 115 -7.01 7.18 0.77
N SER A 116 -6.06 8.11 0.95
CA SER A 116 -5.49 8.87 -0.17
C SER A 116 -4.81 7.94 -1.17
N SER A 117 -4.05 6.95 -0.70
CA SER A 117 -3.39 6.00 -1.61
C SER A 117 -4.38 5.16 -2.43
N LEU A 118 -5.57 4.86 -1.89
CA LEU A 118 -6.64 4.16 -2.62
C LEU A 118 -7.29 5.06 -3.69
N VAL A 119 -7.36 6.36 -3.44
CA VAL A 119 -7.81 7.35 -4.43
C VAL A 119 -6.77 7.52 -5.53
N ASP A 120 -5.49 7.65 -5.15
CA ASP A 120 -4.38 7.86 -6.09
C ASP A 120 -4.20 6.67 -7.05
N THR A 121 -4.52 5.46 -6.59
CA THR A 121 -4.51 4.23 -7.41
C THR A 121 -5.80 4.00 -8.21
N GLY A 122 -6.80 4.88 -8.05
CA GLY A 122 -8.09 4.80 -8.73
C GLY A 122 -9.05 3.74 -8.18
N MET A 123 -8.74 3.12 -7.04
CA MET A 123 -9.61 2.13 -6.39
C MET A 123 -10.78 2.77 -5.64
N ALA A 124 -10.61 3.99 -5.17
CA ALA A 124 -11.62 4.75 -4.45
C ALA A 124 -11.84 6.14 -5.05
N VAL A 125 -13.02 6.69 -4.80
CA VAL A 125 -13.38 8.07 -5.15
C VAL A 125 -13.75 8.81 -3.87
N ALA A 126 -13.07 9.90 -3.57
CA ALA A 126 -13.39 10.75 -2.44
C ALA A 126 -14.60 11.66 -2.78
N ASP A 127 -15.65 11.61 -1.96
CA ASP A 127 -16.76 12.57 -1.94
C ASP A 127 -16.71 13.30 -0.59
N ILE A 128 -15.95 14.39 -0.56
CA ILE A 128 -15.77 15.20 0.64
C ILE A 128 -16.80 16.31 0.61
N ARG A 129 -17.90 16.13 1.37
CA ARG A 129 -18.91 17.18 1.58
C ARG A 129 -18.87 17.65 3.03
N PHE A 130 -18.85 18.97 3.20
CA PHE A 130 -18.90 19.60 4.53
C PHE A 130 -20.12 19.20 5.36
N SER A 131 -21.23 18.82 4.73
CA SER A 131 -22.51 18.56 5.39
C SER A 131 -22.75 17.12 5.83
N THR A 132 -22.05 16.13 5.27
CA THR A 132 -22.36 14.69 5.48
C THR A 132 -21.19 13.88 6.03
N GLY A 133 -20.05 14.52 6.30
CA GLY A 133 -18.78 13.83 6.54
C GLY A 133 -18.19 13.30 5.23
N GLY A 134 -16.87 13.40 5.08
CA GLY A 134 -16.20 12.92 3.88
C GLY A 134 -16.27 11.40 3.76
N ARG A 135 -16.64 10.89 2.59
CA ARG A 135 -16.75 9.45 2.31
C ARG A 135 -15.85 9.06 1.16
N TYR A 136 -15.34 7.84 1.22
CA TYR A 136 -14.55 7.21 0.16
C TYR A 136 -15.35 6.04 -0.40
N TYR A 137 -15.72 6.13 -1.68
CA TYR A 137 -16.54 5.15 -2.38
C TYR A 137 -15.66 4.20 -3.19
N PHE A 138 -16.01 2.91 -3.21
CA PHE A 138 -15.27 1.87 -3.93
C PHE A 138 -16.12 1.32 -5.07
N PRO A 139 -15.95 1.80 -6.32
CA PRO A 139 -16.82 1.46 -7.44
C PRO A 139 -16.88 -0.04 -7.75
N GLY A 140 -15.79 -0.77 -7.46
CA GLY A 140 -15.70 -2.22 -7.65
C GLY A 140 -16.47 -3.05 -6.61
N LEU A 141 -16.85 -2.48 -5.48
CA LEU A 141 -17.51 -3.19 -4.36
C LEU A 141 -19.03 -3.09 -4.41
N ARG A 142 -19.63 -3.02 -5.62
CA ARG A 142 -21.10 -2.85 -5.83
C ARG A 142 -21.89 -3.50 -4.70
N ALA A 143 -22.56 -2.66 -3.90
CA ALA A 143 -23.47 -3.13 -2.88
C ALA A 143 -24.44 -4.11 -3.56
N ARG A 144 -24.59 -5.30 -2.98
CA ARG A 144 -25.65 -6.22 -3.39
C ARG A 144 -26.96 -5.49 -3.10
N ASP A 145 -27.48 -4.80 -4.10
CA ASP A 145 -28.70 -4.04 -3.97
C ASP A 145 -29.82 -5.07 -3.79
N ASN A 146 -30.32 -5.20 -2.55
CA ASN A 146 -31.46 -6.05 -2.25
C ASN A 146 -32.78 -5.32 -2.55
N SER A 147 -32.74 -4.29 -3.40
CA SER A 147 -33.92 -3.68 -3.99
C SER A 147 -34.00 -4.06 -5.47
N ASP A 148 -34.55 -5.24 -5.70
CA ASP A 148 -35.19 -5.58 -6.98
C ASP A 148 -36.70 -5.33 -6.81
N PRO A 149 -37.21 -4.09 -6.95
CA PRO A 149 -38.63 -3.86 -6.93
C PRO A 149 -39.21 -4.31 -8.27
N LYS A 150 -39.86 -5.48 -8.24
CA LYS A 150 -40.94 -5.90 -9.16
C LYS A 150 -40.78 -5.43 -10.61
N SER A 151 -40.37 -6.35 -11.47
CA SER A 151 -40.77 -6.37 -12.88
C SER A 151 -42.31 -6.46 -12.97
N PHE A 152 -42.95 -5.29 -12.93
CA PHE A 152 -44.33 -5.10 -13.31
C PHE A 152 -44.45 -5.23 -14.84
N GLY A 153 -45.38 -6.08 -15.27
CA GLY A 153 -46.17 -5.83 -16.46
C GLY A 153 -45.70 -6.47 -17.75
N ALA A 154 -46.21 -7.66 -18.02
CA ALA A 154 -46.62 -8.05 -19.36
C ALA A 154 -47.88 -8.92 -19.26
N SER A 155 -49.03 -8.26 -19.05
CA SER A 155 -50.29 -8.75 -19.58
C SER A 155 -50.52 -8.01 -20.89
N TYR A 156 -50.57 -8.74 -22.00
CA TYR A 156 -51.60 -8.66 -23.06
C TYR A 156 -51.46 -9.90 -23.93
#